data_AF-A0A5C8T3L8-F1
#
_entry.id   AF-A0A5C8T3L8-F1
#
_cell.length_a   1.000
_cell.length_b   1.000
_cell.length_c   1.000
_cell.angle_alpha   90.00
_cell.angle_beta   90.00
_cell.angle_gamma   90.00
#
_symmetry.space_group_name_H-M   'P 1'
#
loop_
_entity.id
_entity.type
_entity.pdbx_description
1 polymer ?
#
loop_
_entity_poly.entity_id
_entity_poly.type
_entity_poly.pdbx_seq_one_letter_code
_entity_poly.pdbx_strand_id
1 'polypeptide(L)' 'MSTRTTSIRRARNADVGALSAVFDAAWREAYRGIIPGVALERLIAQRDGAWWRAALR' A
#
# COMPACT_ATOMS: atom_id res chain seq x y z
N MET A 1 28.17 -1.01 -17.00
CA MET A 1 26.76 -0.69 -16.73
C MET A 1 26.01 -2.00 -16.50
N SER A 2 25.26 -2.12 -15.41
CA SER A 2 24.44 -3.31 -15.13
C SER A 2 22.98 -2.96 -15.39
N THR A 3 22.33 -3.67 -16.30
CA THR A 3 20.90 -3.49 -16.59
C THR A 3 20.08 -4.30 -15.59
N ARG A 4 19.25 -3.64 -14.78
CA ARG A 4 18.33 -4.32 -13.87
C ARG A 4 16.97 -4.49 -14.54
N THR A 5 16.61 -5.73 -14.84
CA THR A 5 15.32 -6.05 -15.45
C THR A 5 14.20 -5.91 -14.42
N THR A 6 13.11 -5.24 -14.80
CA THR A 6 11.90 -5.11 -13.99
C THR A 6 10.73 -5.73 -14.74
N SER A 7 9.88 -6.47 -14.06
CA SER A 7 8.67 -7.07 -14.65
C SER A 7 7.43 -6.70 -13.85
N ILE A 8 6.28 -6.66 -14.54
CA ILE A 8 4.98 -6.38 -13.94
C ILE A 8 4.14 -7.65 -14.05
N ARG A 9 3.43 -7.98 -12.97
CA ARG A 9 2.50 -9.12 -12.91
C ARG A 9 1.28 -8.78 -12.05
N ARG A 10 0.24 -9.61 -12.14
CA ARG A 10 -0.87 -9.56 -11.17
C ARG A 10 -0.36 -9.84 -9.76
N ALA A 11 -0.93 -9.13 -8.80
CA ALA A 11 -0.67 -9.34 -7.38
C ALA A 11 -1.20 -10.70 -6.92
N ARG A 12 -0.56 -11.27 -5.90
CA ARG A 12 -0.87 -12.56 -5.28
C ARG A 12 -1.00 -12.35 -3.77
N ASN A 13 -1.57 -13.32 -3.07
CA ASN A 13 -1.71 -13.25 -1.60
C ASN A 13 -0.37 -13.02 -0.88
N ALA A 14 0.75 -13.51 -1.42
CA ALA A 14 2.09 -13.28 -0.86
C ALA A 14 2.52 -11.80 -0.91
N ASP A 15 1.93 -10.99 -1.80
CA ASP A 15 2.27 -9.57 -1.95
C ASP A 15 1.52 -8.66 -0.99
N VAL A 16 0.53 -9.18 -0.25
CA VAL A 16 -0.36 -8.40 0.62
C VAL A 16 0.42 -7.53 1.61
N GLY A 17 1.48 -8.08 2.22
CA GLY A 17 2.32 -7.31 3.14
C GLY A 17 3.04 -6.15 2.45
N ALA A 18 3.62 -6.41 1.27
CA ALA A 18 4.29 -5.38 0.49
C ALA A 18 3.32 -4.30 -0.02
N LEU A 19 2.12 -4.69 -0.46
CA LEU A 19 1.07 -3.76 -0.88
C LEU A 19 0.63 -2.86 0.27
N SER A 20 0.41 -3.43 1.46
CA SER A 20 0.05 -2.67 2.66
C SER A 20 1.14 -1.66 3.00
N ALA A 21 2.41 -2.08 3.04
CA ALA A 21 3.53 -1.21 3.36
C ALA A 21 3.72 -0.05 2.37
N VAL A 22 3.63 -0.34 1.06
CA VAL A 22 3.74 0.70 0.02
C VAL A 22 2.57 1.67 0.10
N PHE A 23 1.35 1.17 0.32
CA PHE A 23 0.16 2.01 0.49
C PHE A 23 0.30 2.95 1.68
N ASP A 24 0.63 2.42 2.85
CA ASP A 24 0.84 3.17 4.09
C ASP A 24 1.86 4.30 3.92
N ALA A 25 3.02 3.97 3.32
CA ALA A 25 4.08 4.94 3.09
C ALA A 25 3.65 6.03 2.11
N ALA A 26 3.15 5.64 0.93
CA ALA A 26 2.76 6.58 -0.12
C ALA A 26 1.66 7.54 0.34
N TRP A 27 0.68 7.05 1.12
CA TRP A 27 -0.42 7.89 1.61
C TRP A 27 0.01 8.87 2.68
N ARG A 28 0.88 8.46 3.61
CA ARG A 28 1.43 9.40 4.61
C ARG A 28 2.28 10.46 3.94
N GLU A 29 3.10 10.10 2.96
CA GLU A 29 3.94 11.08 2.27
C GLU A 29 3.10 12.06 1.42
N ALA A 30 2.10 11.57 0.70
CA ALA A 30 1.31 12.42 -0.19
C ALA A 30 0.32 13.34 0.55
N TYR A 31 -0.26 12.89 1.67
CA TYR A 31 -1.43 13.55 2.25
C TYR A 31 -1.23 14.11 3.66
N ARG A 32 -0.08 13.87 4.30
CA ARG A 32 0.20 14.49 5.60
C ARG A 32 0.27 16.01 5.45
N GLY A 33 -0.41 16.72 6.34
CA GLY A 33 -0.54 18.18 6.27
C GLY A 33 -1.66 18.67 5.33
N ILE A 34 -2.24 17.78 4.52
CA ILE A 34 -3.45 18.05 3.71
C ILE A 34 -4.69 17.50 4.40
N ILE A 35 -4.64 16.23 4.82
CA ILE A 35 -5.72 15.56 5.55
C ILE A 35 -5.44 15.66 7.06
N PRO A 36 -6.47 15.91 7.91
CA PRO A 36 -6.31 15.85 9.36
C PRO A 36 -5.69 14.52 9.81
N GLY A 37 -4.63 14.58 10.63
CA GLY A 37 -3.78 13.41 10.92
C GLY A 37 -4.55 12.18 11.40
N VAL A 38 -5.50 12.35 12.32
CA VAL A 38 -6.33 11.23 12.82
C VAL A 38 -7.20 10.61 11.72
N ALA A 39 -7.75 11.43 10.82
CA ALA A 39 -8.56 10.94 9.71
C ALA A 39 -7.71 10.17 8.70
N LEU A 40 -6.50 10.67 8.39
CA LEU A 40 -5.54 10.00 7.52
C LEU A 40 -5.12 8.64 8.08
N GLU A 41 -4.72 8.58 9.35
CA GLU A 41 -4.28 7.33 9.98
C GLU A 41 -5.42 6.31 10.08
N ARG A 42 -6.66 6.75 10.31
CA ARG A 42 -7.83 5.87 10.25
C ARG A 42 -8.06 5.29 8.85
N LEU A 43 -7.94 6.12 7.81
CA LEU A 43 -8.08 5.67 6.42
C LEU A 43 -7.01 4.63 6.08
N ILE A 44 -5.77 4.88 6.49
CA ILE A 44 -4.66 3.96 6.29
C ILE A 44 -4.91 2.63 7.02
N ALA A 45 -5.27 2.68 8.30
CA ALA A 45 -5.51 1.50 9.11
C ALA A 45 -6.67 0.62 8.60
N GLN A 46 -7.64 1.18 7.88
CA GLN A 46 -8.74 0.43 7.28
C GLN A 46 -8.31 -0.43 6.07
N ARG A 47 -7.13 -0.17 5.48
CA ARG A 47 -6.59 -0.93 4.35
C ARG A 47 -5.55 -1.95 4.83
N ASP A 48 -5.98 -2.79 5.76
CA ASP A 48 -5.15 -3.84 6.34
C ASP A 48 -4.98 -5.06 5.43
N GLY A 49 -4.21 -6.05 5.88
CA GLY A 49 -3.97 -7.27 5.11
C GLY A 49 -5.23 -8.10 4.83
N ALA A 50 -6.28 -7.99 5.64
CA ALA A 50 -7.55 -8.67 5.37
C ALA A 50 -8.31 -8.00 4.24
N TRP A 51 -8.35 -6.67 4.23
CA TRP A 51 -8.89 -5.87 3.15
C TRP A 51 -8.20 -6.20 1.82
N TRP A 52 -6.87 -6.22 1.78
CA TRP A 52 -6.10 -6.56 0.57
C TRP A 52 -6.35 -8.00 0.10
N ARG A 53 -6.41 -8.98 1.01
CA ARG A 53 -6.75 -10.37 0.64
C ARG A 53 -8.14 -10.48 0.02
N ALA A 54 -9.10 -9.70 0.50
CA ALA A 54 -10.43 -9.63 -0.10
C ALA A 54 -10.42 -8.94 -1.47
N ALA A 55 -9.63 -7.87 -1.63
CA ALA A 55 -9.51 -7.14 -2.89
C ALA A 55 -8.74 -7.91 -3.98
N LEU A 56 -7.94 -8.91 -3.61
CA LEU A 56 -7.19 -9.78 -4.54
C LEU A 56 -7.97 -11.03 -4.97
N ARG A 57 -9.17 -11.24 -4.42
CA ARG A 57 -10.08 -12.31 -4.83
C ARG A 57 -10.84 -11.90 -6.09
#